data_AF-A0ABD0VC69-F1
#
_entry.id   AF-A0ABD0VC69-F1
#
_cell.length_a   1.000
_cell.length_b   1.000
_cell.length_c   1.000
_cell.angle_alpha   90.00
_cell.angle_beta   90.00
_cell.angle_gamma   90.00
#
_symmetry.space_group_name_H-M   'P 1'
#
loop_
_entity.id
_entity.type
_entity.pdbx_description
1 polymer ?
#
loop_
_entity_poly.entity_id
_entity_poly.type
_entity_poly.pdbx_seq_one_letter_code
_entity_poly.pdbx_strand_id
1 'polypeptide(L)'
;MDTFFISHGSPRLLITDKPARHFLESWKSKHLQVTPKAILVISAHWETTEPAVNIINGVNDTIYDFYNFPKHLYELKYPAPGAPKLAMRVKELLQDAGYNSVEEDKSRGLDHGAWVPLILMYPEANIPVCQLSVQSDRDGTYHYNIGKALAPLRDEDVLIFGSGSATHNLRLLDHEDVATPSWAVEFDNWLTESLLNGRHEDVKNYEVKAPSAKTAHPEPEHFYPLHVALGAAGEKAKAVQIHQSWGASSLSYSSYRVYVIFCMQNFVNLPNPTLLTPETRDFAQDSARPPFPPLLPPAPPHSGELLGSGRHLGHLHY
;
A
#
# COMPACT_ATOMS: atom_id res chain seq x y z
N MET A 1 1.04 4.55 -13.09
CA MET A 1 1.11 3.56 -11.98
C MET A 1 -0.04 3.78 -11.00
N ASP A 2 -0.46 2.76 -10.23
CA ASP A 2 -1.42 2.95 -9.11
C ASP A 2 -0.71 3.49 -7.87
N THR A 3 -1.46 4.03 -6.90
CA THR A 3 -0.92 4.42 -5.59
C THR A 3 -1.47 3.50 -4.51
N PHE A 4 -0.81 3.48 -3.36
CA PHE A 4 -1.16 2.54 -2.29
C PHE A 4 -1.11 3.22 -0.92
N PHE A 5 -1.97 2.75 -0.02
CA PHE A 5 -1.85 2.99 1.40
C PHE A 5 -1.59 1.66 2.10
N ILE A 6 -0.50 1.59 2.84
CA ILE A 6 -0.07 0.39 3.56
C ILE A 6 -0.08 0.71 5.05
N SER A 7 -0.86 -0.07 5.79
CA SER A 7 -0.77 -0.08 7.25
C SER A 7 0.49 -0.86 7.64
N HIS A 8 1.57 -0.17 8.00
CA HIS A 8 2.88 -0.81 8.23
C HIS A 8 2.92 -1.64 9.53
N GLY A 9 2.14 -1.23 10.52
CA GLY A 9 2.04 -1.88 11.83
C GLY A 9 3.36 -1.93 12.62
N SER A 10 3.39 -2.75 13.67
CA SER A 10 4.56 -2.81 14.56
C SER A 10 5.79 -3.42 13.87
N PRO A 11 7.03 -3.02 14.22
CA PRO A 11 8.26 -3.72 13.82
C PRO A 11 8.24 -5.23 14.13
N ARG A 12 7.41 -5.68 15.08
CA ARG A 12 7.17 -7.11 15.38
C ARG A 12 6.67 -7.88 14.16
N LEU A 13 6.07 -7.23 13.16
CA LEU A 13 5.56 -7.86 11.95
C LEU A 13 6.63 -8.71 11.24
N LEU A 14 7.90 -8.28 11.28
CA LEU A 14 9.02 -8.99 10.66
C LEU A 14 9.35 -10.34 11.30
N ILE A 15 8.84 -10.60 12.51
CA ILE A 15 9.18 -11.78 13.31
C ILE A 15 7.93 -12.50 13.83
N THR A 16 6.74 -12.02 13.46
CA THR A 16 5.48 -12.62 13.86
C THR A 16 4.79 -13.19 12.64
N ASP A 17 4.36 -14.44 12.74
CA ASP A 17 3.59 -15.11 11.69
C ASP A 17 2.15 -14.56 11.69
N LYS A 18 1.82 -13.72 10.71
CA LYS A 18 0.52 -13.02 10.64
C LYS A 18 0.07 -12.82 9.20
N PRO A 19 -1.25 -12.74 8.95
CA PRO A 19 -1.80 -12.44 7.63
C PRO A 19 -1.19 -11.19 6.98
N ALA A 20 -0.97 -10.12 7.74
CA ALA A 20 -0.35 -8.88 7.23
C ALA A 20 1.09 -9.08 6.74
N ARG A 21 1.87 -9.96 7.38
CA ARG A 21 3.22 -10.27 6.95
C ARG A 21 3.20 -10.98 5.60
N HIS A 22 2.40 -12.05 5.48
CA HIS A 22 2.26 -12.79 4.24
C HIS A 22 1.69 -11.95 3.09
N PHE A 23 0.80 -11.01 3.41
CA PHE A 23 0.32 -10.03 2.45
C PHE A 23 1.49 -9.27 1.82
N LEU A 24 2.36 -8.67 2.63
CA LEU A 24 3.53 -7.92 2.16
C LEU A 24 4.57 -8.81 1.47
N GLU A 25 4.82 -10.02 1.97
CA GLU A 25 5.71 -11.00 1.31
C GLU A 25 5.17 -11.41 -0.07
N SER A 26 3.85 -11.47 -0.25
CA SER A 26 3.21 -11.78 -1.54
C SER A 26 3.11 -10.60 -2.51
N TRP A 27 3.58 -9.41 -2.10
CA TRP A 27 3.38 -8.14 -2.82
C TRP A 27 3.73 -8.19 -4.30
N LYS A 28 4.98 -8.59 -4.63
CA LYS A 28 5.45 -8.63 -6.02
C LYS A 28 4.58 -9.50 -6.92
N SER A 29 4.08 -10.63 -6.39
CA SER A 29 3.29 -11.58 -7.16
C SER A 29 1.85 -11.13 -7.40
N LYS A 30 1.27 -10.32 -6.51
CA LYS A 30 -0.17 -9.99 -6.51
C LYS A 30 -0.49 -8.58 -6.96
N HIS A 31 0.41 -7.62 -6.71
CA HIS A 31 0.11 -6.20 -6.87
C HIS A 31 1.01 -5.49 -7.87
N LEU A 32 2.09 -6.14 -8.30
CA LEU A 32 3.04 -5.55 -9.22
C LEU A 32 2.85 -6.07 -10.64
N GLN A 33 2.42 -5.19 -11.55
CA GLN A 33 2.43 -5.47 -12.99
C GLN A 33 3.76 -5.06 -13.64
N VAL A 34 4.42 -4.04 -13.09
CA VAL A 34 5.68 -3.45 -13.59
C VAL A 34 6.55 -3.05 -12.40
N THR A 35 7.85 -3.35 -12.46
CA THR A 35 8.81 -2.93 -11.42
C THR A 35 9.03 -1.42 -11.49
N PRO A 36 8.85 -0.66 -10.38
CA PRO A 36 9.01 0.78 -10.41
C PRO A 36 10.47 1.18 -10.59
N LYS A 37 10.69 2.35 -11.21
CA LYS A 37 12.03 2.94 -11.34
C LYS A 37 12.56 3.51 -10.02
N ALA A 38 11.64 3.95 -9.16
CA ALA A 38 11.91 4.44 -7.82
C ALA A 38 10.64 4.36 -6.95
N ILE A 39 10.80 4.44 -5.64
CA ILE A 39 9.71 4.42 -4.67
C ILE A 39 9.70 5.74 -3.90
N LEU A 40 8.54 6.39 -3.84
CA LEU A 40 8.26 7.49 -2.92
C LEU A 40 7.42 6.96 -1.75
N VAL A 41 7.97 7.05 -0.54
CA VAL A 41 7.28 6.66 0.69
C VAL A 41 6.88 7.90 1.48
N ILE A 42 5.58 8.08 1.71
CA ILE A 42 5.11 9.09 2.66
C ILE A 42 5.03 8.39 4.01
N SER A 43 5.90 8.73 4.97
CA SER A 43 5.96 8.01 6.25
C SER A 43 5.33 8.81 7.38
N ALA A 44 4.48 8.14 8.16
CA ALA A 44 3.94 8.67 9.40
C ALA A 44 5.02 8.97 10.47
N HIS A 45 6.18 8.30 10.40
CA HIS A 45 7.27 8.47 11.38
C HIS A 45 8.26 9.58 11.01
N TRP A 46 7.90 10.41 10.03
CA TRP A 46 8.65 11.61 9.69
C TRP A 46 7.75 12.83 9.73
N GLU A 47 7.67 13.45 10.90
CA GLU A 47 6.91 14.67 11.12
C GLU A 47 7.84 15.89 11.00
N THR A 48 7.42 16.89 10.22
CA THR A 48 8.13 18.18 10.05
C THR A 48 7.12 19.32 9.93
N THR A 49 7.55 20.56 10.16
CA THR A 49 6.68 21.74 10.00
C THR A 49 6.38 22.06 8.53
N GLU A 50 7.38 21.92 7.65
CA GLU A 50 7.24 22.08 6.20
C GLU A 50 7.55 20.75 5.50
N PRO A 51 7.00 20.47 4.31
CA PRO A 51 7.31 19.25 3.57
C PRO A 51 8.82 19.06 3.42
N ALA A 52 9.32 17.87 3.69
CA ALA A 52 10.74 17.55 3.64
C ALA A 52 10.96 16.26 2.84
N VAL A 53 11.99 16.25 2.01
CA VAL A 53 12.44 15.08 1.25
C VAL A 53 13.84 14.68 1.64
N ASN A 54 14.11 13.37 1.70
CA ASN A 54 15.46 12.90 1.98
C ASN A 54 16.27 12.78 0.68
N ILE A 55 17.49 13.31 0.67
CA ILE A 55 18.37 13.35 -0.51
C ILE A 55 19.66 12.61 -0.20
N ILE A 56 19.64 11.30 -0.45
CA ILE A 56 20.78 10.41 -0.19
C ILE A 56 21.44 10.01 -1.52
N ASN A 57 22.73 10.30 -1.70
CA ASN A 57 23.48 9.98 -2.92
C ASN A 57 24.02 8.53 -2.96
N GLY A 58 23.99 7.82 -1.82
CA GLY A 58 24.46 6.44 -1.65
C GLY A 58 23.32 5.48 -1.31
N VAL A 59 23.52 4.65 -0.29
CA VAL A 59 22.45 3.84 0.31
C VAL A 59 21.83 4.58 1.48
N ASN A 60 20.53 4.42 1.68
CA ASN A 60 19.86 4.95 2.88
C ASN A 60 20.32 4.18 4.11
N ASP A 61 20.60 4.91 5.20
CA ASP A 61 20.75 4.30 6.51
C ASP A 61 19.40 3.76 7.00
N THR A 62 19.42 2.68 7.79
CA THR A 62 18.23 2.18 8.48
C THR A 62 18.10 2.87 9.84
N ILE A 63 17.00 3.60 10.04
CA ILE A 63 16.67 4.29 11.29
C ILE A 63 15.85 3.32 12.18
N TYR A 64 16.21 3.25 13.46
CA TYR A 64 15.46 2.53 14.49
C TYR A 64 14.80 3.55 15.42
N ASP A 65 13.60 3.95 15.04
CA ASP A 65 12.71 4.89 15.73
C ASP A 65 11.74 4.18 16.70
N PHE A 66 12.10 2.95 17.12
CA PHE A 66 11.36 2.13 18.08
C PHE A 66 12.29 1.53 19.15
N TYR A 67 11.74 1.22 20.31
CA TYR A 67 12.46 0.73 21.50
C TYR A 67 11.73 -0.44 22.15
N ASN A 68 12.44 -1.21 22.99
CA ASN A 68 11.93 -2.42 23.69
C ASN A 68 11.58 -3.61 22.77
N PHE A 69 12.27 -3.77 21.64
CA PHE A 69 12.10 -4.93 20.77
C PHE A 69 13.23 -5.96 20.95
N PRO A 70 13.03 -7.22 20.53
CA PRO A 70 14.11 -8.20 20.49
C PRO A 70 15.34 -7.69 19.70
N LYS A 71 16.54 -7.94 20.25
CA LYS A 71 17.82 -7.43 19.72
C LYS A 71 18.00 -7.65 18.21
N HIS A 72 17.59 -8.81 17.69
CA HIS A 72 17.76 -9.16 16.28
C HIS A 72 17.01 -8.21 15.33
N LEU A 73 15.95 -7.53 15.77
CA LEU A 73 15.28 -6.50 14.94
C LEU A 73 16.17 -5.27 14.71
N TYR A 74 17.05 -4.94 15.65
CA TYR A 74 18.04 -3.87 15.52
C TYR A 74 19.26 -4.26 14.68
N GLU A 75 19.39 -5.55 14.34
CA GLU A 75 20.45 -6.08 13.48
C GLU A 75 20.00 -6.12 12.01
N LEU A 76 18.69 -6.05 11.73
CA LEU A 76 18.15 -5.97 10.38
C LEU A 76 18.49 -4.65 9.71
N LYS A 77 18.87 -4.70 8.43
CA LYS A 77 19.16 -3.54 7.59
C LYS A 77 18.38 -3.61 6.30
N TYR A 78 17.99 -2.45 5.78
CA TYR A 78 17.38 -2.30 4.47
C TYR A 78 18.13 -1.23 3.66
N PRO A 79 19.26 -1.58 3.02
CA PRO A 79 20.19 -0.64 2.42
C PRO A 79 19.75 -0.21 1.00
N ALA A 80 18.50 0.22 0.85
CA ALA A 80 17.99 0.66 -0.44
C ALA A 80 18.76 1.91 -0.94
N PRO A 81 19.14 1.98 -2.23
CA PRO A 81 19.74 3.19 -2.80
C PRO A 81 18.87 4.42 -2.53
N GLY A 82 19.49 5.55 -2.23
CA GLY A 82 18.78 6.83 -2.21
C GLY A 82 18.31 7.22 -3.60
N ALA A 83 17.23 7.99 -3.68
CA ALA A 83 16.65 8.47 -4.94
C ALA A 83 16.74 10.00 -5.08
N PRO A 84 17.95 10.58 -5.18
CA PRO A 84 18.13 12.04 -5.15
C PRO A 84 17.44 12.74 -6.32
N LYS A 85 17.38 12.11 -7.51
CA LYS A 85 16.63 12.62 -8.66
C LYS A 85 15.12 12.69 -8.39
N LEU A 86 14.57 11.65 -7.74
CA LEU A 86 13.17 11.63 -7.33
C LEU A 86 12.90 12.70 -6.27
N ALA A 87 13.78 12.85 -5.28
CA ALA A 87 13.62 13.86 -4.24
C ALA A 87 13.58 15.28 -4.82
N MET A 88 14.48 15.61 -5.75
CA MET A 88 14.46 16.89 -6.46
C MET A 88 13.16 17.07 -7.26
N ARG A 89 12.71 16.01 -7.95
CA ARG A 89 11.46 16.03 -8.71
C ARG A 89 10.23 16.26 -7.82
N VAL A 90 10.18 15.62 -6.65
CA VAL A 90 9.13 15.84 -5.64
C VAL A 90 9.13 17.30 -5.18
N LYS A 91 10.30 17.84 -4.86
CA LYS A 91 10.46 19.24 -4.46
C LYS A 91 9.96 20.21 -5.53
N GLU A 92 10.35 20.02 -6.79
CA GLU A 92 9.89 20.83 -7.92
C GLU A 92 8.36 20.81 -8.05
N LEU A 93 7.75 19.62 -8.02
CA LEU A 93 6.29 19.48 -8.13
C LEU A 93 5.53 20.17 -6.99
N LEU A 94 6.05 20.11 -5.77
CA LEU A 94 5.46 20.81 -4.63
C LEU A 94 5.64 22.32 -4.76
N GLN A 95 6.82 22.81 -5.18
CA GLN A 95 7.04 24.23 -5.40
C GLN A 95 6.13 24.79 -6.50
N ASP A 96 5.97 24.07 -7.62
CA ASP A 96 5.05 24.44 -8.71
C ASP A 96 3.59 24.49 -8.24
N ALA A 97 3.23 23.68 -7.24
CA ALA A 97 1.90 23.68 -6.61
C ALA A 97 1.72 24.77 -5.53
N GLY A 98 2.73 25.61 -5.29
CA GLY A 98 2.66 26.74 -4.36
C GLY A 98 3.17 26.48 -2.95
N TYR A 99 3.85 25.35 -2.71
CA TYR A 99 4.53 25.07 -1.44
C TYR A 99 5.88 25.80 -1.42
N ASN A 100 5.93 26.95 -0.76
CA ASN A 100 7.08 27.86 -0.81
C ASN A 100 8.35 27.32 -0.14
N SER A 101 8.21 26.44 0.86
CA SER A 101 9.33 25.73 1.47
C SER A 101 9.17 24.22 1.28
N VAL A 102 10.24 23.59 0.79
CA VAL A 102 10.40 22.13 0.80
C VAL A 102 11.83 21.85 1.24
N GLU A 103 11.95 21.29 2.43
CA GLU A 103 13.22 21.03 3.11
C GLU A 103 13.96 19.84 2.46
N GLU A 104 15.29 19.92 2.46
CA GLU A 104 16.17 18.87 1.96
C GLU A 104 16.97 18.27 3.11
N ASP A 105 16.63 17.03 3.52
CA ASP A 105 17.44 16.32 4.50
C ASP A 105 18.45 15.41 3.80
N LYS A 106 19.73 15.79 3.87
CA LYS A 106 20.83 15.07 3.22
C LYS A 106 21.43 13.95 4.06
N SER A 107 20.85 13.70 5.24
CA SER A 107 21.37 12.76 6.24
C SER A 107 20.33 11.75 6.72
N ARG A 108 19.03 12.02 6.55
CA ARG A 108 17.98 11.12 6.99
C ARG A 108 17.90 9.87 6.13
N GLY A 109 18.06 8.72 6.78
CA GLY A 109 17.78 7.39 6.23
C GLY A 109 16.30 7.02 6.22
N LEU A 110 15.98 5.72 6.21
CA LEU A 110 14.61 5.22 6.23
C LEU A 110 14.17 4.87 7.66
N ASP A 111 13.05 5.43 8.13
CA ASP A 111 12.36 5.02 9.37
C ASP A 111 11.59 3.70 9.21
N HIS A 112 11.16 3.09 10.33
CA HIS A 112 10.53 1.77 10.27
C HIS A 112 9.23 1.75 9.49
N GLY A 113 8.49 2.86 9.48
CA GLY A 113 7.32 3.03 8.62
C GLY A 113 7.66 2.80 7.15
N ALA A 114 8.85 3.18 6.70
CA ALA A 114 9.31 2.87 5.35
C ALA A 114 9.97 1.49 5.23
N TRP A 115 10.98 1.17 6.04
CA TRP A 115 11.80 -0.01 5.78
C TRP A 115 11.17 -1.34 6.18
N VAL A 116 10.25 -1.38 7.17
CA VAL A 116 9.55 -2.61 7.58
C VAL A 116 8.64 -3.18 6.49
N PRO A 117 7.76 -2.39 5.84
CA PRO A 117 7.00 -2.93 4.71
C PRO A 117 7.91 -3.24 3.52
N LEU A 118 8.90 -2.38 3.25
CA LEU A 118 9.79 -2.55 2.10
C LEU A 118 10.66 -3.79 2.17
N ILE A 119 11.19 -4.18 3.32
CA ILE A 119 12.00 -5.41 3.45
C ILE A 119 11.18 -6.67 3.13
N LEU A 120 9.87 -6.66 3.36
CA LEU A 120 8.97 -7.76 2.99
C LEU A 120 8.55 -7.68 1.51
N MET A 121 8.25 -6.48 1.01
CA MET A 121 7.78 -6.28 -0.38
C MET A 121 8.90 -6.39 -1.42
N TYR A 122 10.11 -5.92 -1.09
CA TYR A 122 11.26 -5.78 -1.98
C TYR A 122 12.57 -6.18 -1.26
N PRO A 123 12.72 -7.44 -0.83
CA PRO A 123 13.82 -7.87 0.04
C PRO A 123 15.23 -7.65 -0.53
N GLU A 124 15.38 -7.54 -1.85
CA GLU A 124 16.66 -7.33 -2.52
C GLU A 124 17.17 -5.89 -2.39
N ALA A 125 16.33 -4.95 -1.90
CA ALA A 125 16.69 -3.56 -1.63
C ALA A 125 17.39 -2.85 -2.82
N ASN A 126 17.00 -3.18 -4.06
CA ASN A 126 17.68 -2.70 -5.27
C ASN A 126 16.92 -1.58 -6.02
N ILE A 127 15.76 -1.16 -5.48
CA ILE A 127 14.97 -0.05 -6.03
C ILE A 127 15.31 1.22 -5.26
N PRO A 128 15.63 2.35 -5.92
CA PRO A 128 15.86 3.61 -5.24
C PRO A 128 14.65 4.09 -4.43
N VAL A 129 14.87 4.56 -3.20
CA VAL A 129 13.81 5.02 -2.28
C VAL A 129 14.06 6.47 -1.86
N CYS A 130 12.99 7.25 -1.87
CA CYS A 130 12.87 8.59 -1.28
C CYS A 130 11.71 8.58 -0.27
N GLN A 131 11.87 9.28 0.85
CA GLN A 131 10.80 9.58 1.79
C GLN A 131 10.30 11.02 1.62
N LEU A 132 9.05 11.22 1.99
CA LEU A 132 8.42 12.52 2.18
C LEU A 132 7.80 12.55 3.58
N SER A 133 8.03 13.65 4.30
CA SER A 133 7.47 13.87 5.63
C SER A 133 5.98 14.22 5.61
N VAL A 134 5.35 14.16 6.79
CA VAL A 134 3.98 14.62 7.05
C VAL A 134 4.00 15.83 7.99
N GLN A 135 2.95 16.64 7.95
CA GLN A 135 2.85 17.91 8.69
C GLN A 135 1.71 17.81 9.71
N SER A 136 2.03 17.45 10.95
CA SER A 136 1.03 17.10 11.97
C SER A 136 0.16 18.27 12.44
N ASP A 137 0.60 19.50 12.21
CA ASP A 137 -0.15 20.74 12.45
C ASP A 137 -1.11 21.11 11.30
N ARG A 138 -1.13 20.32 10.21
CA ARG A 138 -2.02 20.48 9.05
C ARG A 138 -3.13 19.43 9.05
N ASP A 139 -4.07 19.56 8.12
CA ASP A 139 -5.25 18.69 8.03
C ASP A 139 -5.18 17.69 6.86
N GLY A 140 -6.20 16.84 6.73
CA GLY A 140 -6.30 15.87 5.64
C GLY A 140 -6.41 16.51 4.24
N THR A 141 -6.94 17.73 4.14
CA THR A 141 -7.03 18.46 2.87
C THR A 141 -5.66 18.93 2.39
N TYR A 142 -4.83 19.42 3.29
CA TYR A 142 -3.44 19.80 3.01
C TYR A 142 -2.65 18.63 2.43
N HIS A 143 -2.70 17.46 3.08
CA HIS A 143 -2.00 16.26 2.63
C HIS A 143 -2.58 15.68 1.34
N TYR A 144 -3.90 15.76 1.14
CA TYR A 144 -4.51 15.39 -0.14
C TYR A 144 -4.01 16.29 -1.29
N ASN A 145 -3.84 17.60 -1.04
CA ASN A 145 -3.31 18.52 -2.04
C ASN A 145 -1.83 18.29 -2.34
N ILE A 146 -1.01 17.90 -1.35
CA ILE A 146 0.35 17.38 -1.58
C ILE A 146 0.27 16.20 -2.54
N GLY A 147 -0.62 15.24 -2.27
CA GLY A 147 -0.86 14.10 -3.15
C GLY A 147 -1.17 14.53 -4.59
N LYS A 148 -2.12 15.47 -4.76
CA LYS A 148 -2.49 15.99 -6.08
C LYS A 148 -1.31 16.56 -6.85
N ALA A 149 -0.42 17.31 -6.18
CA ALA A 149 0.79 17.84 -6.79
C ALA A 149 1.75 16.74 -7.27
N LEU A 150 1.79 15.61 -6.57
CA LEU A 150 2.67 14.47 -6.85
C LEU A 150 2.11 13.48 -7.88
N ALA A 151 0.87 13.67 -8.34
CA ALA A 151 0.23 12.79 -9.32
C ALA A 151 1.08 12.49 -10.59
N PRO A 152 1.84 13.46 -11.17
CA PRO A 152 2.66 13.20 -12.37
C PRO A 152 3.70 12.09 -12.20
N LEU A 153 4.21 11.85 -10.98
CA LEU A 153 5.22 10.81 -10.72
C LEU A 153 4.73 9.41 -11.08
N ARG A 154 3.41 9.19 -11.09
CA ARG A 154 2.80 7.91 -11.48
C ARG A 154 3.03 7.57 -12.95
N ASP A 155 3.13 8.59 -13.80
CA ASP A 155 3.42 8.44 -15.23
C ASP A 155 4.92 8.36 -15.50
N GLU A 156 5.75 8.65 -14.48
CA GLU A 156 7.21 8.53 -14.47
C GLU A 156 7.69 7.16 -13.93
N ASP A 157 6.78 6.18 -13.82
CA ASP A 157 7.01 4.83 -13.25
C ASP A 157 7.50 4.84 -11.78
N VAL A 158 7.10 5.86 -11.01
CA VAL A 158 7.35 5.92 -9.56
C VAL A 158 6.21 5.24 -8.81
N LEU A 159 6.55 4.32 -7.92
CA LEU A 159 5.61 3.76 -6.96
C LEU A 159 5.44 4.76 -5.81
N ILE A 160 4.25 5.33 -5.68
CA ILE A 160 3.88 6.16 -4.53
C ILE A 160 3.10 5.30 -3.56
N PHE A 161 3.59 5.15 -2.33
CA PHE A 161 2.76 4.61 -1.26
C PHE A 161 2.86 5.40 0.03
N GLY A 162 1.70 5.63 0.64
CA GLY A 162 1.58 6.14 1.99
C GLY A 162 1.75 5.00 2.99
N SER A 163 2.69 5.15 3.91
CA SER A 163 2.93 4.21 4.99
C SER A 163 2.47 4.79 6.32
N GLY A 164 1.38 4.24 6.85
CA GLY A 164 0.76 4.72 8.08
C GLY A 164 0.04 3.59 8.80
N SER A 165 -1.13 3.88 9.37
CA SER A 165 -1.99 2.87 9.97
C SER A 165 -3.47 3.25 9.84
N ALA A 166 -4.33 2.28 9.52
CA ALA A 166 -5.78 2.51 9.42
C ALA A 166 -6.39 2.89 10.79
N THR A 167 -5.89 2.31 11.88
CA THR A 167 -6.14 2.74 13.27
C THR A 167 -4.82 2.83 14.01
N HIS A 168 -4.62 3.83 14.88
CA HIS A 168 -3.34 4.03 15.57
C HIS A 168 -3.51 4.62 16.99
N ASN A 169 -4.12 3.85 17.88
CA ASN A 169 -4.17 4.20 19.30
C ASN A 169 -3.37 3.24 20.16
N LEU A 170 -2.09 3.56 20.32
CA LEU A 170 -1.16 2.74 21.10
C LEU A 170 -1.55 2.59 22.58
N ARG A 171 -2.38 3.51 23.11
CA ARG A 171 -2.85 3.47 24.51
C ARG A 171 -3.93 2.41 24.74
N LEU A 172 -4.57 1.93 23.67
CA LEU A 172 -5.68 0.96 23.69
C LEU A 172 -5.32 -0.37 23.00
N LEU A 173 -4.03 -0.65 22.85
CA LEU A 173 -3.58 -1.97 22.40
C LEU A 173 -3.75 -2.99 23.53
N ASP A 174 -4.04 -4.22 23.14
CA ASP A 174 -4.19 -5.35 24.05
C ASP A 174 -3.54 -6.61 23.47
N HIS A 175 -3.67 -7.74 24.16
CA HIS A 175 -3.21 -9.04 23.66
C HIS A 175 -3.93 -9.44 22.37
N GLU A 176 -3.27 -10.28 21.56
CA GLU A 176 -3.76 -10.70 20.23
C GLU A 176 -5.04 -11.52 20.28
N ASP A 177 -5.30 -12.20 21.40
CA ASP A 177 -6.49 -13.02 21.64
C ASP A 177 -7.70 -12.19 22.12
N VAL A 178 -7.49 -10.92 22.46
CA VAL A 178 -8.57 -9.99 22.81
C VAL A 178 -9.30 -9.56 21.54
N ALA A 179 -10.61 -9.71 21.56
CA ALA A 179 -11.47 -9.33 20.45
C ALA A 179 -11.31 -7.84 20.12
N THR A 180 -11.30 -7.52 18.82
CA THR A 180 -11.22 -6.13 18.36
C THR A 180 -12.39 -5.31 18.90
N PRO A 181 -12.12 -4.17 19.56
CA PRO A 181 -13.19 -3.36 20.15
C PRO A 181 -14.05 -2.72 19.06
N SER A 182 -15.34 -2.51 19.37
CA SER A 182 -16.32 -2.03 18.39
C SER A 182 -15.92 -0.71 17.74
N TRP A 183 -15.34 0.23 18.50
CA TRP A 183 -14.89 1.52 17.97
C TRP A 183 -13.86 1.36 16.83
N ALA A 184 -12.98 0.36 16.92
CA ALA A 184 -11.94 0.12 15.92
C ALA A 184 -12.56 -0.49 14.66
N VAL A 185 -13.46 -1.47 14.83
CA VAL A 185 -14.22 -2.07 13.74
C VAL A 185 -15.08 -1.02 13.02
N GLU A 186 -15.76 -0.14 13.77
CA GLU A 186 -16.59 0.93 13.22
C GLU A 186 -15.77 1.93 12.39
N PHE A 187 -14.61 2.36 12.89
CA PHE A 187 -13.72 3.25 12.15
C PHE A 187 -13.18 2.57 10.87
N ASP A 188 -12.70 1.34 10.97
CA ASP A 188 -12.12 0.60 9.83
C ASP A 188 -13.17 0.29 8.74
N ASN A 189 -14.40 -0.06 9.15
CA ASN A 189 -15.52 -0.24 8.23
C ASN A 189 -15.90 1.08 7.56
N TRP A 190 -16.04 2.16 8.32
CA TRP A 190 -16.32 3.49 7.76
C TRP A 190 -15.23 3.91 6.76
N LEU A 191 -13.96 3.65 7.07
CA LEU A 191 -12.84 3.94 6.20
C LEU A 191 -12.93 3.14 4.89
N THR A 192 -13.12 1.83 5.00
CA THR A 192 -13.28 0.94 3.85
C THR A 192 -14.42 1.42 2.97
N GLU A 193 -15.61 1.63 3.52
CA GLU A 193 -16.77 2.10 2.78
C GLU A 193 -16.55 3.48 2.15
N SER A 194 -15.88 4.40 2.84
CA SER A 194 -15.57 5.73 2.31
C SER A 194 -14.67 5.64 1.09
N LEU A 195 -13.61 4.84 1.16
CA LEU A 195 -12.65 4.67 0.07
C LEU A 195 -13.25 3.92 -1.12
N LEU A 196 -14.01 2.84 -0.89
CA LEU A 196 -14.64 2.07 -1.97
C LEU A 196 -15.70 2.88 -2.74
N ASN A 197 -16.39 3.79 -2.05
CA ASN A 197 -17.42 4.64 -2.65
C ASN A 197 -16.90 6.01 -3.12
N GLY A 198 -15.58 6.25 -3.10
CA GLY A 198 -14.99 7.50 -3.57
C GLY A 198 -15.38 8.72 -2.73
N ARG A 199 -15.70 8.55 -1.45
CA ARG A 199 -16.07 9.63 -0.51
C ARG A 199 -14.83 10.40 -0.02
N HIS A 200 -14.04 10.94 -0.96
CA HIS A 200 -12.77 11.60 -0.66
C HIS A 200 -12.94 12.79 0.30
N GLU A 201 -14.02 13.56 0.16
CA GLU A 201 -14.34 14.66 1.08
C GLU A 201 -14.58 14.18 2.51
N ASP A 202 -15.22 13.02 2.70
CA ASP A 202 -15.43 12.46 4.05
C ASP A 202 -14.11 12.00 4.66
N VAL A 203 -13.22 11.38 3.86
CA VAL A 203 -11.89 10.94 4.31
C VAL A 203 -11.02 12.13 4.67
N LYS A 204 -10.97 13.19 3.85
CA LYS A 204 -10.22 14.43 4.18
C LYS A 204 -10.68 15.08 5.48
N ASN A 205 -11.97 14.94 5.82
CA ASN A 205 -12.59 15.49 7.02
C ASN A 205 -12.89 14.39 8.06
N TYR A 206 -12.07 13.34 8.12
CA TYR A 206 -12.33 12.16 8.96
C TYR A 206 -12.54 12.50 10.44
N GLU A 207 -11.87 13.53 10.95
CA GLU A 207 -12.00 13.95 12.36
C GLU A 207 -13.44 14.26 12.76
N VAL A 208 -14.24 14.76 11.81
CA VAL A 208 -15.66 15.11 12.00
C VAL A 208 -16.57 14.01 11.45
N LYS A 209 -16.14 13.32 10.39
CA LYS A 209 -16.99 12.41 9.60
C LYS A 209 -16.90 10.95 10.03
N ALA A 210 -15.79 10.53 10.61
CA ALA A 210 -15.55 9.15 11.00
C ALA A 210 -16.10 8.88 12.41
N PRO A 211 -16.73 7.72 12.64
CA PRO A 211 -17.05 7.29 13.99
C PRO A 211 -15.76 7.08 14.77
N SER A 212 -15.73 7.49 16.03
CA SER A 212 -14.60 7.25 16.93
C SER A 212 -13.25 7.80 16.43
N ALA A 213 -13.23 8.83 15.58
CA ALA A 213 -12.01 9.36 14.94
C ALA A 213 -10.87 9.65 15.93
N LYS A 214 -11.14 10.45 16.97
CA LYS A 214 -10.15 10.78 18.03
C LYS A 214 -9.76 9.59 18.91
N THR A 215 -10.59 8.53 18.94
CA THR A 215 -10.22 7.27 19.60
C THR A 215 -9.32 6.44 18.70
N ALA A 216 -9.59 6.37 17.40
CA ALA A 216 -8.76 5.64 16.45
C ALA A 216 -7.39 6.31 16.21
N HIS A 217 -7.37 7.63 16.19
CA HIS A 217 -6.19 8.47 15.97
C HIS A 217 -6.19 9.60 17.01
N PRO A 218 -5.61 9.37 18.20
CA PRO A 218 -5.43 10.42 19.19
C PRO A 218 -4.57 11.56 18.64
N GLU A 219 -3.53 11.18 17.89
CA GLU A 219 -2.72 12.05 17.04
C GLU A 219 -2.90 11.59 15.57
N PRO A 220 -2.84 12.51 14.58
CA PRO A 220 -3.34 12.25 13.23
C PRO A 220 -2.28 11.75 12.22
N GLU A 221 -0.99 11.77 12.58
CA GLU A 221 0.15 11.59 11.68
C GLU A 221 0.13 10.24 10.94
N HIS A 222 -0.35 9.18 11.62
CA HIS A 222 -0.46 7.85 11.02
C HIS A 222 -1.56 7.73 9.97
N PHE A 223 -2.45 8.71 9.87
CA PHE A 223 -3.55 8.73 8.90
C PHE A 223 -3.28 9.65 7.70
N TYR A 224 -2.35 10.61 7.81
CA TYR A 224 -2.00 11.52 6.71
C TYR A 224 -1.37 10.87 5.46
N PRO A 225 -0.57 9.79 5.55
CA PRO A 225 -0.08 9.10 4.37
C PRO A 225 -1.19 8.60 3.43
N LEU A 226 -2.37 8.23 3.96
CA LEU A 226 -3.53 7.84 3.16
C LEU A 226 -4.00 8.99 2.27
N HIS A 227 -4.05 10.21 2.82
CA HIS A 227 -4.52 11.39 2.12
C HIS A 227 -3.61 11.72 0.94
N VAL A 228 -2.29 11.64 1.13
CA VAL A 228 -1.33 11.85 0.04
C VAL A 228 -1.48 10.79 -1.04
N ALA A 229 -1.60 9.51 -0.67
CA ALA A 229 -1.81 8.42 -1.63
C ALA A 229 -3.10 8.61 -2.44
N LEU A 230 -4.19 9.03 -1.79
CA LEU A 230 -5.48 9.31 -2.41
C LEU A 230 -5.41 10.51 -3.36
N GLY A 231 -4.76 11.60 -2.96
CA GLY A 231 -4.56 12.79 -3.78
C GLY A 231 -3.74 12.49 -5.03
N ALA A 232 -2.66 11.71 -4.89
CA ALA A 232 -1.80 11.31 -6.01
C ALA A 232 -2.51 10.40 -7.00
N ALA A 233 -3.49 9.60 -6.54
CA ALA A 233 -4.33 8.82 -7.42
C ALA A 233 -5.26 9.68 -8.30
N GLY A 234 -5.60 10.89 -7.85
CA GLY A 234 -6.44 11.85 -8.56
C GLY A 234 -7.93 11.80 -8.17
N GLU A 235 -8.67 12.83 -8.56
CA GLU A 235 -10.05 13.07 -8.07
C GLU A 235 -11.06 11.99 -8.45
N LYS A 236 -10.85 11.31 -9.58
CA LYS A 236 -11.73 10.23 -10.08
C LYS A 236 -11.23 8.84 -9.67
N ALA A 237 -10.25 8.77 -8.79
CA ALA A 237 -9.71 7.50 -8.36
C ALA A 237 -10.74 6.70 -7.57
N LYS A 238 -10.65 5.38 -7.68
CA LYS A 238 -11.34 4.41 -6.85
C LYS A 238 -10.33 3.69 -6.00
N ALA A 239 -10.78 3.18 -4.85
CA ALA A 239 -9.98 2.30 -4.02
C ALA A 239 -10.52 0.88 -4.05
N VAL A 240 -9.64 -0.08 -3.78
CA VAL A 240 -10.01 -1.44 -3.34
C VAL A 240 -9.20 -1.79 -2.10
N GLN A 241 -9.82 -2.46 -1.14
CA GLN A 241 -9.11 -3.05 -0.01
C GLN A 241 -8.35 -4.26 -0.52
N ILE A 242 -7.03 -4.26 -0.32
CA ILE A 242 -6.14 -5.33 -0.79
C ILE A 242 -5.67 -6.23 0.35
N HIS A 243 -5.84 -5.78 1.59
CA HIS A 243 -5.60 -6.57 2.79
C HIS A 243 -6.46 -6.06 3.94
N GLN A 244 -6.86 -6.98 4.81
CA GLN A 244 -7.51 -6.68 6.09
C GLN A 244 -7.12 -7.75 7.10
N SER A 245 -6.62 -7.31 8.25
CA SER A 245 -6.39 -8.13 9.43
C SER A 245 -6.20 -7.23 10.64
N TRP A 246 -6.21 -7.81 11.82
CA TRP A 246 -6.01 -7.09 13.08
C TRP A 246 -4.74 -7.55 13.78
N GLY A 247 -4.21 -6.69 14.64
CA GLY A 247 -3.21 -7.08 15.63
C GLY A 247 -3.36 -6.29 16.91
N ALA A 248 -2.84 -6.85 18.01
CA ALA A 248 -2.87 -6.25 19.33
C ALA A 248 -4.25 -5.65 19.69
N SER A 249 -5.29 -6.45 19.44
CA SER A 249 -6.73 -6.14 19.48
C SER A 249 -7.23 -5.03 18.53
N SER A 250 -6.62 -3.85 18.49
CA SER A 250 -7.20 -2.66 17.85
C SER A 250 -6.35 -2.03 16.72
N LEU A 251 -5.20 -2.61 16.40
CA LEU A 251 -4.34 -2.16 15.29
C LEU A 251 -4.81 -2.79 13.97
N SER A 252 -5.41 -1.99 13.09
CA SER A 252 -5.87 -2.42 11.78
C SER A 252 -4.71 -2.45 10.79
N TYR A 253 -4.58 -3.56 10.06
CA TYR A 253 -3.67 -3.70 8.93
C TYR A 253 -4.37 -3.43 7.59
N SER A 254 -5.57 -2.85 7.60
CA SER A 254 -6.29 -2.50 6.38
C SER A 254 -5.41 -1.68 5.45
N SER A 255 -5.23 -2.19 4.23
CA SER A 255 -4.37 -1.60 3.20
C SER A 255 -5.15 -1.50 1.90
N TYR A 256 -4.89 -0.45 1.13
CA TYR A 256 -5.70 -0.08 -0.03
C TYR A 256 -4.83 0.18 -1.25
N ARG A 257 -5.31 -0.27 -2.41
CA ARG A 257 -4.83 0.17 -3.71
C ARG A 257 -5.79 1.22 -4.26
N VAL A 258 -5.25 2.34 -4.71
CA VAL A 258 -6.00 3.46 -5.27
C VAL A 258 -5.61 3.65 -6.74
N TYR A 259 -6.59 3.64 -7.62
CA TYR A 259 -6.40 3.55 -9.07
C TYR A 259 -7.45 4.36 -9.82
N VAL A 260 -7.15 4.75 -11.06
CA VAL A 260 -8.12 5.42 -11.94
C VAL A 260 -8.58 4.41 -12.98
N ILE A 261 -9.89 4.31 -13.18
CA ILE A 261 -10.42 3.55 -14.32
C ILE A 261 -10.20 4.40 -15.57
N PHE A 262 -9.26 4.00 -16.42
CA PHE A 262 -9.26 4.47 -17.79
C PHE A 262 -10.47 3.87 -18.50
N CYS A 263 -11.55 4.64 -18.64
CA CYS A 263 -12.54 4.34 -19.66
C CYS A 263 -11.80 4.39 -21.00
N MET A 264 -11.58 3.24 -21.64
CA MET A 264 -11.28 3.21 -23.06
C MET A 264 -12.48 3.79 -23.81
N GLN A 265 -12.54 5.11 -23.96
CA GLN A 265 -13.38 5.72 -24.96
C GLN A 265 -12.72 5.49 -26.33
N ASN A 266 -13.46 4.79 -27.20
CA ASN A 266 -13.28 4.69 -28.65
C ASN A 266 -12.25 3.70 -29.18
N PHE A 267 -12.66 2.44 -29.33
CA PHE A 267 -12.34 1.63 -30.52
C PHE A 267 -13.52 0.70 -30.87
N VAL A 268 -14.63 1.27 -31.32
CA VAL A 268 -15.57 0.54 -32.19
C VAL A 268 -16.10 1.51 -33.25
N ASN A 269 -15.30 1.77 -34.27
CA ASN A 269 -15.81 2.12 -35.60
C ASN A 269 -15.35 1.02 -36.54
N LEU A 270 -16.01 -0.13 -36.48
CA LEU A 270 -16.00 -1.08 -37.57
C LEU A 270 -17.05 -0.60 -38.59
N PRO A 271 -16.70 -0.37 -39.86
CA PRO A 271 -17.69 -0.01 -40.87
C PRO A 271 -18.67 -1.17 -41.08
N ASN A 272 -19.97 -0.82 -41.16
CA ASN A 272 -21.07 -1.72 -41.51
C ASN A 272 -20.72 -2.55 -42.77
N PRO A 273 -20.85 -3.89 -42.75
CA PRO A 273 -20.88 -4.65 -43.98
C PRO A 273 -22.18 -4.37 -44.71
N THR A 274 -22.06 -3.81 -45.90
CA THR A 274 -23.14 -3.57 -46.87
C THR A 274 -23.87 -4.88 -47.17
N LEU A 275 -25.20 -4.82 -47.10
CA LEU A 275 -26.11 -5.86 -47.61
C LEU A 275 -25.78 -6.18 -49.08
N LEU A 276 -25.30 -7.39 -49.35
CA LEU A 276 -25.35 -8.01 -50.67
C LEU A 276 -26.48 -9.03 -50.68
N THR A 277 -27.39 -8.84 -51.62
CA THR A 277 -28.52 -9.72 -51.96
C THR A 277 -28.04 -11.07 -52.52
N PRO A 278 -28.77 -12.19 -52.33
CA PRO A 278 -28.35 -13.49 -52.81
C PRO A 278 -28.84 -13.78 -54.24
N GLU A 279 -27.92 -14.12 -55.14
CA GLU A 279 -28.21 -14.89 -56.36
C GLU A 279 -27.60 -16.30 -56.25
N THR A 280 -28.52 -17.27 -56.22
CA THR A 280 -28.55 -18.68 -56.66
C THR A 280 -27.28 -19.48 -57.05
N ARG A 281 -27.31 -20.75 -56.58
CA ARG A 281 -26.85 -22.03 -57.21
C ARG A 281 -25.34 -22.34 -57.15
N ASP A 282 -24.83 -23.55 -56.94
CA ASP A 282 -25.33 -24.91 -56.60
C ASP A 282 -24.07 -25.81 -56.36
N PHE A 283 -24.26 -27.02 -55.81
CA PHE A 283 -23.36 -28.20 -55.75
C PHE A 283 -22.41 -28.51 -54.56
N ALA A 284 -22.77 -29.66 -53.94
CA ALA A 284 -21.98 -30.83 -53.48
C ALA A 284 -20.90 -30.65 -52.37
N GLN A 285 -21.11 -31.17 -51.16
CA GLN A 285 -20.91 -32.57 -50.68
C GLN A 285 -19.43 -33.03 -50.60
N ASP A 286 -18.89 -33.04 -49.38
CA ASP A 286 -18.06 -34.09 -48.73
C ASP A 286 -17.44 -33.49 -47.45
N SER A 287 -17.06 -34.17 -46.37
CA SER A 287 -17.40 -35.44 -45.71
C SER A 287 -16.63 -35.43 -44.37
N ALA A 288 -17.22 -36.02 -43.34
CA ALA A 288 -16.58 -36.72 -42.21
C ALA A 288 -15.53 -36.02 -41.29
N ARG A 289 -15.92 -35.92 -40.01
CA ARG A 289 -15.14 -35.75 -38.74
C ARG A 289 -14.45 -37.09 -38.30
N PRO A 290 -13.92 -37.29 -37.06
CA PRO A 290 -12.96 -36.59 -36.13
C PRO A 290 -11.91 -37.64 -35.59
N PRO A 291 -11.45 -37.74 -34.31
CA PRO A 291 -11.27 -36.84 -33.15
C PRO A 291 -9.86 -36.90 -32.46
N PHE A 292 -9.67 -36.02 -31.47
CA PHE A 292 -8.56 -35.99 -30.49
C PHE A 292 -8.51 -37.22 -29.54
N PRO A 293 -7.33 -37.60 -29.00
CA PRO A 293 -7.23 -38.56 -27.89
C PRO A 293 -7.29 -37.86 -26.49
N PRO A 294 -7.78 -38.56 -25.44
CA PRO A 294 -7.95 -38.01 -24.09
C PRO A 294 -6.73 -38.14 -23.16
N LEU A 295 -6.77 -37.32 -22.11
CA LEU A 295 -5.84 -37.19 -20.98
C LEU A 295 -5.75 -38.45 -20.08
N LEU A 296 -4.54 -38.70 -19.55
CA LEU A 296 -4.27 -39.68 -18.48
C LEU A 296 -4.49 -39.06 -17.08
N PRO A 297 -5.03 -39.82 -16.09
CA PRO A 297 -5.22 -39.35 -14.71
C PRO A 297 -3.96 -39.54 -13.83
N PRO A 298 -3.84 -38.82 -12.69
CA PRO A 298 -2.67 -38.86 -11.80
C PRO A 298 -2.70 -40.03 -10.82
N ALA A 299 -1.50 -40.44 -10.37
CA ALA A 299 -1.27 -41.48 -9.36
C ALA A 299 -1.57 -40.99 -7.91
N PRO A 300 -1.96 -41.89 -6.98
CA PRO A 300 -2.33 -41.54 -5.60
C PRO A 300 -1.12 -41.34 -4.65
N PRO A 301 -1.32 -40.65 -3.51
CA PRO A 301 -0.24 -40.27 -2.58
C PRO A 301 0.13 -41.37 -1.59
N HIS A 302 1.42 -41.40 -1.21
CA HIS A 302 1.95 -42.19 -0.12
C HIS A 302 1.63 -41.57 1.25
N SER A 303 1.19 -42.41 2.19
CA SER A 303 0.88 -42.12 3.58
C SER A 303 2.05 -42.46 4.53
N GLY A 304 2.19 -41.66 5.60
CA GLY A 304 2.97 -41.92 6.82
C GLY A 304 2.88 -40.66 7.69
N GLU A 305 1.98 -40.58 8.68
CA GLU A 305 2.16 -40.99 10.10
C GLU A 305 3.43 -40.40 10.74
N LEU A 306 3.47 -39.85 11.96
CA LEU A 306 2.52 -39.47 13.01
C LEU A 306 3.42 -38.88 14.15
N LEU A 307 2.82 -38.05 15.02
CA LEU A 307 3.18 -37.78 16.43
C LEU A 307 4.33 -36.81 16.78
N GLY A 308 4.01 -35.87 17.68
CA GLY A 308 4.99 -35.08 18.43
C GLY A 308 4.41 -33.90 19.19
N SER A 309 3.62 -34.16 20.22
CA SER A 309 3.02 -33.21 21.17
C SER A 309 4.05 -32.38 21.97
N GLY A 310 3.72 -31.12 22.30
CA GLY A 310 4.42 -30.35 23.35
C GLY A 310 3.77 -29.01 23.68
N ARG A 311 3.11 -28.94 24.84
CA ARG A 311 2.50 -27.76 25.50
C ARG A 311 3.58 -26.72 25.88
N HIS A 312 3.37 -25.43 25.60
CA HIS A 312 2.80 -24.38 26.48
C HIS A 312 3.68 -23.99 27.69
N LEU A 313 4.21 -22.75 27.64
CA LEU A 313 4.67 -21.81 28.68
C LEU A 313 5.30 -20.65 27.87
N GLY A 314 4.79 -19.43 27.76
CA GLY A 314 4.08 -18.61 28.74
C GLY A 314 5.08 -17.72 29.46
N HIS A 315 5.59 -16.65 28.84
CA HIS A 315 6.12 -15.46 29.54
C HIS A 315 6.18 -14.24 28.59
N LEU A 316 5.36 -13.26 28.93
CA LEU A 316 5.29 -11.88 28.42
C LEU A 316 6.47 -11.07 28.96
N HIS A 317 7.15 -10.28 28.13
CA HIS A 317 7.74 -9.00 28.54
C HIS A 317 7.80 -8.05 27.33
N TYR A 318 7.44 -6.81 27.64
CA TYR A 318 7.16 -5.65 26.78
C TYR A 318 8.22 -5.31 25.74
#